data_AF-A0A3C1FRE9-F1
#
_entry.id   AF-A0A3C1FRE9-F1
#
_cell.length_a   1.000
_cell.length_b   1.000
_cell.length_c   1.000
_cell.angle_alpha   90.00
_cell.angle_beta   90.00
_cell.angle_gamma   90.00
#
_symmetry.space_group_name_H-M   'P 1'
#
loop_
_entity.id
_entity.type
_entity.pdbx_description
1 polymer ?
#
loop_
_entity_poly.entity_id
_entity_poly.type
_entity_poly.pdbx_seq_one_letter_code
_entity_poly.pdbx_strand_id
1 'polypeptide(L)'
;MSDDLNKMALEYHRWPTPGKLRIEPTKKMANQRDLALAYSPGVAAACNLIAEDPAEAANMTARGNLVAVISNGTAVLGLGDIGPLASKPVMEGKAVLFKKFAGIDVFDIEVDADDPELLINVVRALEPTFGGINLEDIKAPECFIVEAACRETMGIPVFHDDQHGTAICVAAAAYNGLRLVGKKVEEIKIVCSGAGAAALACLDQLVSLGASLDNILICDRNGIVTKDRDNLDQFKSRFARDVAPGGLEQAIEGADLFLGLSGPGTLKPEWAAKMARDPLIMALANPTPEILPEEARKVRPDAIIATGRSDYPNQV
;
A
#
# COMPACT_ATOMS: atom_id res chain seq x y z
N MET A 1 -13.17 -12.84 20.81
CA MET A 1 -13.34 -12.57 19.36
C MET A 1 -12.03 -12.77 18.58
N SER A 2 -10.86 -12.32 19.08
CA SER A 2 -9.57 -12.49 18.38
C SER A 2 -9.17 -13.95 18.13
N ASP A 3 -9.32 -14.82 19.13
CA ASP A 3 -8.80 -16.20 19.04
C ASP A 3 -9.60 -17.06 18.06
N ASP A 4 -10.89 -16.78 17.93
CA ASP A 4 -11.77 -17.46 16.96
C ASP A 4 -11.44 -17.02 15.53
N LEU A 5 -11.26 -15.72 15.31
CA LEU A 5 -10.86 -15.17 14.01
C LEU A 5 -9.50 -15.72 13.54
N ASN A 6 -8.52 -15.79 14.44
CA ASN A 6 -7.21 -16.36 14.12
C ASN A 6 -7.31 -17.81 13.67
N LYS A 7 -8.11 -18.63 14.38
CA LYS A 7 -8.32 -20.03 14.01
C LYS A 7 -9.01 -20.15 12.65
N MET A 8 -10.05 -19.34 12.41
CA MET A 8 -10.76 -19.29 11.13
C MET A 8 -9.84 -18.89 9.97
N ALA A 9 -8.98 -17.89 10.17
CA ALA A 9 -8.03 -17.46 9.14
C ALA A 9 -7.04 -18.58 8.78
N LEU A 10 -6.47 -19.26 9.78
CA LEU A 10 -5.56 -20.39 9.55
C LEU A 10 -6.25 -21.57 8.84
N GLU A 11 -7.50 -21.84 9.18
CA GLU A 11 -8.30 -22.88 8.51
C GLU A 11 -8.61 -22.50 7.05
N TYR A 12 -9.01 -21.25 6.81
CA TYR A 12 -9.25 -20.70 5.48
C TYR A 12 -8.04 -20.84 4.55
N HIS A 13 -6.82 -20.63 5.06
CA HIS A 13 -5.59 -20.76 4.28
C HIS A 13 -5.15 -22.21 4.02
N ARG A 14 -5.68 -23.20 4.75
CA ARG A 14 -5.24 -24.61 4.67
C ARG A 14 -6.24 -25.51 3.95
N TRP A 15 -7.53 -25.25 4.11
CA TRP A 15 -8.59 -26.18 3.72
C TRP A 15 -9.47 -25.61 2.61
N PRO A 16 -9.91 -26.43 1.63
CA PRO A 16 -9.53 -27.84 1.39
C PRO A 16 -8.18 -28.01 0.68
N THR A 17 -7.59 -26.91 0.21
CA THR A 17 -6.29 -26.91 -0.46
C THR A 17 -5.53 -25.68 0.03
N PRO A 18 -4.25 -25.80 0.40
CA PRO A 18 -3.47 -24.66 0.86
C PRO A 18 -3.34 -23.56 -0.20
N GLY A 19 -3.29 -22.32 0.28
CA GLY A 19 -3.15 -21.12 -0.56
C GLY A 19 -4.49 -20.59 -1.07
N LYS A 20 -4.44 -19.42 -1.72
CA LYS A 20 -5.65 -18.69 -2.16
C LYS A 20 -5.83 -18.64 -3.66
N LEU A 21 -4.84 -19.10 -4.44
CA LEU A 21 -4.87 -19.04 -5.89
C LEU A 21 -4.37 -20.34 -6.53
N ARG A 22 -4.75 -20.53 -7.79
CA ARG A 22 -4.29 -21.62 -8.66
C ARG A 22 -4.30 -21.15 -10.10
N ILE A 23 -3.53 -21.82 -10.95
CA ILE A 23 -3.53 -21.55 -12.40
C ILE A 23 -4.53 -22.47 -13.09
N GLU A 24 -5.34 -21.89 -13.96
CA GLU A 24 -6.31 -22.60 -14.79
C GLU A 24 -6.05 -22.31 -16.28
N PRO A 25 -5.96 -23.34 -17.13
CA PRO A 25 -5.84 -23.13 -18.57
C PRO A 25 -7.09 -22.49 -19.17
N THR A 26 -6.90 -21.48 -20.04
CA THR A 26 -8.01 -20.79 -20.72
C THR A 26 -8.42 -21.44 -22.04
N LYS A 27 -7.56 -22.28 -22.62
CA LYS A 27 -7.82 -23.02 -23.87
C LYS A 27 -8.03 -24.49 -23.57
N LYS A 28 -8.95 -25.13 -24.30
CA LYS A 28 -9.20 -26.58 -24.19
C LYS A 28 -7.96 -27.34 -24.67
N MET A 29 -7.70 -28.48 -24.03
CA MET A 29 -6.63 -29.44 -24.38
C MET A 29 -7.20 -30.85 -24.39
N ALA A 30 -8.34 -31.04 -25.06
CA ALA A 30 -9.14 -32.25 -24.94
C ALA A 30 -8.72 -33.38 -25.90
N ASN A 31 -7.94 -33.05 -26.94
CA ASN A 31 -7.56 -33.99 -28.00
C ASN A 31 -6.20 -33.63 -28.62
N GLN A 32 -5.71 -34.47 -29.53
CA GLN A 32 -4.42 -34.29 -30.19
C GLN A 32 -4.29 -32.96 -30.95
N ARG A 33 -5.36 -32.49 -31.61
CA ARG A 33 -5.36 -31.21 -32.33
C ARG A 33 -5.20 -30.05 -31.35
N ASP A 34 -5.92 -30.08 -30.24
CA ASP A 34 -5.81 -29.04 -29.21
C ASP A 34 -4.38 -28.98 -28.64
N LEU A 35 -3.78 -30.14 -28.33
CA LEU A 35 -2.39 -30.22 -27.84
C LEU A 35 -1.38 -29.72 -28.88
N ALA A 36 -1.59 -30.05 -30.16
CA ALA A 36 -0.75 -29.58 -31.25
C ALA A 36 -0.83 -28.06 -31.50
N LEU A 37 -1.90 -27.40 -31.03
CA LEU A 37 -2.05 -25.94 -31.06
C LEU A 37 -1.51 -25.28 -29.79
N ALA A 38 -1.80 -25.85 -28.63
CA ALA A 38 -1.36 -25.34 -27.33
C ALA A 38 0.16 -25.44 -27.14
N TYR A 39 0.79 -26.41 -27.79
CA TYR A 39 2.23 -26.63 -27.73
C TYR A 39 2.77 -27.00 -29.12
N SER A 40 3.79 -27.86 -29.19
CA SER A 40 4.41 -28.26 -30.44
C SER A 40 3.45 -29.06 -31.35
N PRO A 41 3.43 -28.79 -32.66
CA PRO A 41 4.25 -27.79 -33.37
C PRO A 41 3.63 -26.38 -33.45
N GLY A 42 2.35 -26.21 -33.13
CA GLY A 42 1.57 -25.00 -33.41
C GLY A 42 2.01 -23.75 -32.65
N VAL A 43 2.52 -23.89 -31.42
CA VAL A 43 3.03 -22.77 -30.61
C VAL A 43 4.11 -21.95 -31.31
N ALA A 44 4.87 -22.57 -32.23
CA ALA A 44 5.91 -21.90 -33.01
C ALA A 44 5.36 -20.73 -33.85
N ALA A 45 4.10 -20.78 -34.30
CA ALA A 45 3.49 -19.68 -35.04
C ALA A 45 3.38 -18.41 -34.20
N ALA A 46 2.97 -18.52 -32.93
CA ALA A 46 2.93 -17.39 -32.01
C ALA A 46 4.34 -16.89 -31.67
N CYS A 47 5.30 -17.79 -31.46
CA CYS A 47 6.69 -17.41 -31.21
C CYS A 47 7.30 -16.62 -32.38
N ASN A 48 7.11 -17.08 -33.61
CA ASN A 48 7.62 -16.39 -34.80
C ASN A 48 6.97 -15.01 -34.98
N LEU A 49 5.65 -14.90 -34.77
CA LEU A 49 4.96 -13.62 -34.82
C LEU A 49 5.52 -12.62 -33.80
N ILE A 50 5.77 -13.05 -32.55
CA ILE A 50 6.36 -12.19 -31.51
C ILE A 50 7.83 -11.84 -31.83
N ALA A 51 8.57 -12.74 -32.48
CA ALA A 51 9.94 -12.46 -32.92
C ALA A 51 9.98 -11.41 -34.05
N GLU A 52 8.96 -11.36 -34.90
CA GLU A 52 8.78 -10.36 -35.95
C GLU A 52 8.25 -9.02 -35.39
N ASP A 53 7.29 -9.06 -34.47
CA ASP A 53 6.71 -7.92 -33.77
C ASP A 53 6.57 -8.19 -32.26
N PRO A 54 7.50 -7.69 -31.43
CA PRO A 54 7.45 -7.89 -29.97
C PRO A 54 6.17 -7.36 -29.29
N ALA A 55 5.45 -6.41 -29.90
CA ALA A 55 4.22 -5.88 -29.33
C ALA A 55 3.09 -6.94 -29.29
N GLU A 56 3.13 -7.92 -30.21
CA GLU A 56 2.17 -9.02 -30.26
C GLU A 56 2.25 -9.93 -29.03
N ALA A 57 3.29 -9.83 -28.20
CA ALA A 57 3.33 -10.52 -26.92
C ALA A 57 2.11 -10.18 -26.03
N ALA A 58 1.58 -8.96 -26.12
CA ALA A 58 0.37 -8.56 -25.39
C ALA A 58 -0.91 -9.24 -25.91
N ASN A 59 -0.96 -9.60 -27.20
CA ASN A 59 -2.14 -10.18 -27.86
C ASN A 59 -2.10 -11.71 -27.92
N MET A 60 -0.89 -12.29 -28.03
CA MET A 60 -0.68 -13.72 -28.22
C MET A 60 -0.40 -14.47 -26.91
N THR A 61 -0.23 -13.75 -25.79
CA THR A 61 0.04 -14.34 -24.47
C THR A 61 -0.83 -13.71 -23.39
N ALA A 62 -0.71 -14.19 -22.15
CA ALA A 62 -1.39 -13.59 -21.01
C ALA A 62 -0.82 -12.21 -20.61
N ARG A 63 0.35 -11.80 -21.15
CA ARG A 63 1.10 -10.60 -20.75
C ARG A 63 0.24 -9.35 -20.64
N GLY A 64 -0.68 -9.12 -21.58
CA GLY A 64 -1.52 -7.92 -21.60
C GLY A 64 -2.47 -7.78 -20.40
N ASN A 65 -2.79 -8.88 -19.70
CA ASN A 65 -3.64 -8.89 -18.50
C ASN A 65 -2.90 -9.35 -17.24
N LEU A 66 -1.59 -9.62 -17.34
CA LEU A 66 -0.81 -10.25 -16.28
C LEU A 66 0.04 -9.21 -15.53
N VAL A 67 -0.17 -9.11 -14.22
CA VAL A 67 0.59 -8.25 -13.32
C VAL A 67 1.44 -9.11 -12.38
N ALA A 68 2.65 -8.65 -12.06
CA ALA A 68 3.43 -9.22 -10.96
C ALA A 68 3.14 -8.45 -9.68
N VAL A 69 2.78 -9.14 -8.59
CA VAL A 69 2.85 -8.57 -7.24
C VAL A 69 4.18 -9.00 -6.65
N ILE A 70 5.10 -8.05 -6.47
CA ILE A 70 6.48 -8.33 -6.06
C ILE A 70 6.76 -7.74 -4.69
N SER A 71 7.32 -8.55 -3.80
CA SER A 71 7.75 -8.15 -2.46
C SER A 71 9.03 -8.87 -2.06
N ASN A 72 9.85 -8.27 -1.19
CA ASN A 72 10.90 -8.98 -0.46
C ASN A 72 10.52 -9.31 1.00
N GLY A 73 9.29 -8.95 1.42
CA GLY A 73 8.78 -9.27 2.75
C GLY A 73 9.38 -8.45 3.89
N THR A 74 10.01 -7.30 3.59
CA THR A 74 10.71 -6.47 4.57
C THR A 74 9.81 -5.49 5.33
N ALA A 75 8.56 -5.27 4.88
CA ALA A 75 7.61 -4.38 5.53
C ALA A 75 6.16 -4.92 5.47
N VAL A 76 5.97 -6.19 5.81
CA VAL A 76 4.66 -6.84 5.68
C VAL A 76 3.68 -6.33 6.72
N LEU A 77 2.65 -5.59 6.28
CA LEU A 77 1.63 -5.03 7.16
C LEU A 77 2.27 -4.28 8.36
N GLY A 78 1.75 -4.46 9.57
CA GLY A 78 2.40 -4.03 10.82
C GLY A 78 3.36 -5.06 11.44
N LEU A 79 3.69 -6.15 10.73
CA LEU A 79 4.59 -7.21 11.22
C LEU A 79 6.06 -6.86 10.98
N GLY A 80 6.33 -5.98 10.00
CA GLY A 80 7.67 -5.55 9.65
C GLY A 80 8.39 -6.59 8.79
N ASP A 81 9.69 -6.73 9.03
CA ASP A 81 10.54 -7.64 8.28
C ASP A 81 10.36 -9.08 8.78
N ILE A 82 9.58 -9.85 8.01
CA ILE A 82 9.30 -11.27 8.29
C ILE A 82 9.81 -12.19 7.16
N GLY A 83 10.47 -11.60 6.16
CA GLY A 83 11.03 -12.28 5.02
C GLY A 83 10.00 -12.73 3.97
N PRO A 84 10.49 -13.16 2.79
CA PRO A 84 9.67 -13.44 1.62
C PRO A 84 8.68 -14.60 1.83
N LEU A 85 9.08 -15.67 2.53
CA LEU A 85 8.18 -16.82 2.73
C LEU A 85 6.97 -16.48 3.62
N ALA A 86 7.18 -15.63 4.63
CA ALA A 86 6.11 -15.24 5.54
C ALA A 86 5.23 -14.14 4.94
N SER A 87 5.70 -13.39 3.94
CA SER A 87 4.90 -12.40 3.20
C SER A 87 3.95 -13.03 2.18
N LYS A 88 4.26 -14.23 1.69
CA LYS A 88 3.49 -14.93 0.64
C LYS A 88 1.97 -14.94 0.85
N PRO A 89 1.42 -15.24 2.05
CA PRO A 89 -0.02 -15.16 2.26
C PRO A 89 -0.59 -13.77 1.99
N VAL A 90 0.13 -12.67 2.21
CA VAL A 90 -0.34 -11.32 1.87
C VAL A 90 -0.35 -11.11 0.36
N MET A 91 0.71 -11.51 -0.33
CA MET A 91 0.85 -11.37 -1.78
C MET A 91 -0.20 -12.18 -2.56
N GLU A 92 -0.45 -13.43 -2.16
CA GLU A 92 -1.57 -14.22 -2.69
C GLU A 92 -2.93 -13.51 -2.46
N GLY A 93 -3.04 -12.78 -1.35
CA GLY A 93 -4.21 -11.94 -1.04
C GLY A 93 -4.40 -10.84 -2.06
N LYS A 94 -3.33 -10.09 -2.36
CA LYS A 94 -3.35 -9.06 -3.38
C LYS A 94 -3.73 -9.63 -4.75
N ALA A 95 -3.15 -10.78 -5.12
CA ALA A 95 -3.49 -11.47 -6.37
C ALA A 95 -4.99 -11.79 -6.50
N VAL A 96 -5.62 -12.36 -5.47
CA VAL A 96 -7.06 -12.66 -5.53
C VAL A 96 -7.92 -11.40 -5.53
N LEU A 97 -7.48 -10.30 -4.92
CA LEU A 97 -8.19 -9.02 -4.96
C LEU A 97 -8.14 -8.41 -6.36
N PHE A 98 -6.95 -8.37 -7.00
CA PHE A 98 -6.80 -7.95 -8.41
C PHE A 98 -7.75 -8.74 -9.32
N LYS A 99 -7.76 -10.07 -9.18
CA LYS A 99 -8.63 -10.92 -9.99
C LYS A 99 -10.11 -10.68 -9.72
N LYS A 100 -10.50 -10.60 -8.45
CA LYS A 100 -11.90 -10.50 -8.04
C LYS A 100 -12.53 -9.16 -8.42
N PHE A 101 -11.80 -8.06 -8.27
CA PHE A 101 -12.35 -6.72 -8.43
C PHE A 101 -12.07 -6.09 -9.78
N ALA A 102 -10.98 -6.46 -10.46
CA ALA A 102 -10.59 -5.86 -11.74
C ALA A 102 -10.45 -6.87 -12.89
N GLY A 103 -10.55 -8.18 -12.62
CA GLY A 103 -10.37 -9.22 -13.63
C GLY A 103 -8.91 -9.43 -14.08
N ILE A 104 -7.96 -8.79 -13.41
CA ILE A 104 -6.52 -8.84 -13.72
C ILE A 104 -5.94 -10.15 -13.20
N ASP A 105 -5.12 -10.82 -14.03
CA ASP A 105 -4.39 -12.02 -13.63
C ASP A 105 -3.09 -11.62 -12.94
N VAL A 106 -2.70 -12.35 -11.91
CA VAL A 106 -1.52 -12.02 -11.09
C VAL A 106 -0.68 -13.25 -10.83
N PHE A 107 0.64 -13.07 -10.88
CA PHE A 107 1.58 -13.91 -10.14
C PHE A 107 2.17 -13.11 -8.99
N ASP A 108 2.09 -13.68 -7.79
CA ASP A 108 2.84 -13.25 -6.62
C ASP A 108 4.29 -13.75 -6.71
N ILE A 109 5.26 -12.86 -6.50
CA ILE A 109 6.69 -13.14 -6.58
C ILE A 109 7.36 -12.59 -5.33
N GLU A 110 7.67 -13.48 -4.39
CA GLU A 110 8.45 -13.15 -3.21
C GLU A 110 9.95 -13.36 -3.48
N VAL A 111 10.72 -12.28 -3.42
CA VAL A 111 12.14 -12.26 -3.77
C VAL A 111 12.98 -12.19 -2.49
N ASP A 112 13.86 -13.16 -2.29
CA ASP A 112 14.85 -13.15 -1.21
C ASP A 112 16.02 -12.20 -1.55
N ALA A 113 15.75 -10.89 -1.49
CA ALA A 113 16.69 -9.83 -1.82
C ALA A 113 16.48 -8.61 -0.91
N ASP A 114 17.30 -8.51 0.13
CA ASP A 114 17.36 -7.33 1.01
C ASP A 114 18.09 -6.15 0.35
N ASP A 115 19.00 -6.44 -0.58
CA ASP A 115 19.72 -5.42 -1.35
C ASP A 115 18.81 -4.81 -2.43
N PRO A 116 18.56 -3.49 -2.41
CA PRO A 116 17.72 -2.82 -3.40
C PRO A 116 18.22 -2.98 -4.82
N GLU A 117 19.54 -3.02 -5.06
CA GLU A 117 20.08 -3.18 -6.42
C GLU A 117 19.78 -4.56 -6.98
N LEU A 118 19.96 -5.62 -6.17
CA LEU A 118 19.55 -6.96 -6.55
C LEU A 118 18.04 -7.03 -6.84
N LEU A 119 17.20 -6.45 -5.98
CA LEU A 119 15.76 -6.43 -6.18
C LEU A 119 15.36 -5.71 -7.48
N ILE A 120 15.95 -4.54 -7.76
CA ILE A 120 15.75 -3.80 -9.02
C ILE A 120 16.11 -4.68 -10.21
N ASN A 121 17.26 -5.35 -10.17
CA ASN A 121 17.71 -6.21 -11.27
C ASN A 121 16.76 -7.39 -11.51
N VAL A 122 16.25 -8.01 -10.44
CA VAL A 122 15.25 -9.08 -10.52
C VAL A 122 13.95 -8.57 -11.14
N VAL A 123 13.40 -7.46 -10.64
CA VAL A 123 12.15 -6.86 -11.15
C VAL A 123 12.28 -6.52 -12.63
N ARG A 124 13.37 -5.88 -13.03
CA ARG A 124 13.63 -5.51 -14.43
C ARG A 124 13.77 -6.73 -15.34
N ALA A 125 14.44 -7.78 -14.88
CA ALA A 125 14.59 -9.01 -15.66
C ALA A 125 13.24 -9.72 -15.92
N LEU A 126 12.21 -9.45 -15.10
CA LEU A 126 10.87 -10.01 -15.25
C LEU A 126 9.97 -9.24 -16.23
N GLU A 127 10.38 -8.06 -16.70
CA GLU A 127 9.59 -7.20 -17.60
C GLU A 127 8.95 -7.93 -18.81
N PRO A 128 9.65 -8.87 -19.50
CA PRO A 128 9.06 -9.54 -20.66
C PRO A 128 7.79 -10.34 -20.34
N THR A 129 7.65 -10.84 -19.10
CA THR A 129 6.52 -11.68 -18.67
C THR A 129 5.26 -10.87 -18.38
N PHE A 130 5.41 -9.67 -17.85
CA PHE A 130 4.33 -8.91 -17.23
C PHE A 130 3.90 -7.69 -18.06
N GLY A 131 2.62 -7.35 -17.98
CA GLY A 131 2.06 -6.10 -18.51
C GLY A 131 2.13 -4.95 -17.50
N GLY A 132 2.39 -5.23 -16.23
CA GLY A 132 2.63 -4.25 -15.17
C GLY A 132 3.21 -4.87 -13.91
N ILE A 133 3.84 -4.05 -13.08
CA ILE A 133 4.44 -4.44 -11.80
C ILE A 133 3.76 -3.70 -10.67
N ASN A 134 3.32 -4.45 -9.66
CA ASN A 134 2.85 -3.95 -8.38
C ASN A 134 3.89 -4.29 -7.30
N LEU A 135 4.62 -3.29 -6.81
CA LEU A 135 5.54 -3.42 -5.68
C LEU A 135 4.76 -3.35 -4.37
N GLU A 136 5.08 -4.24 -3.44
CA GLU A 136 4.31 -4.43 -2.21
C GLU A 136 5.21 -4.75 -1.01
N ASP A 137 4.89 -4.21 0.17
CA ASP A 137 5.51 -4.59 1.45
C ASP A 137 7.07 -4.51 1.46
N ILE A 138 7.63 -3.49 0.79
CA ILE A 138 9.07 -3.19 0.78
C ILE A 138 9.34 -2.04 1.74
N LYS A 139 10.31 -2.19 2.64
CA LYS A 139 10.62 -1.17 3.65
C LYS A 139 11.12 0.14 3.05
N ALA A 140 10.90 1.23 3.78
CA ALA A 140 11.48 2.54 3.48
C ALA A 140 12.86 2.69 4.12
N PRO A 141 13.82 3.38 3.46
CA PRO A 141 13.68 4.15 2.21
C PRO A 141 13.86 3.34 0.91
N GLU A 142 14.16 2.05 1.00
CA GLU A 142 14.50 1.17 -0.14
C GLU A 142 13.39 1.10 -1.19
N CYS A 143 12.12 1.05 -0.78
CA CYS A 143 10.96 1.07 -1.67
C CYS A 143 10.96 2.24 -2.66
N PHE A 144 11.37 3.44 -2.22
CA PHE A 144 11.46 4.62 -3.07
C PHE A 144 12.53 4.47 -4.15
N ILE A 145 13.66 3.88 -3.79
CA ILE A 145 14.80 3.66 -4.68
C ILE A 145 14.41 2.62 -5.74
N VAL A 146 13.82 1.50 -5.30
CA VAL A 146 13.39 0.41 -6.16
C VAL A 146 12.32 0.88 -7.15
N GLU A 147 11.29 1.57 -6.66
CA GLU A 147 10.22 2.09 -7.51
C GLU A 147 10.74 3.10 -8.53
N ALA A 148 11.52 4.09 -8.10
CA ALA A 148 12.05 5.13 -8.98
C ALA A 148 12.90 4.51 -10.11
N ALA A 149 13.83 3.62 -9.76
CA ALA A 149 14.69 2.95 -10.73
C ALA A 149 13.90 2.08 -11.72
N CYS A 150 12.90 1.32 -11.24
CA CYS A 150 12.08 0.48 -12.11
C CYS A 150 11.19 1.34 -13.02
N ARG A 151 10.57 2.41 -12.51
CA ARG A 151 9.75 3.34 -13.31
C ARG A 151 10.54 4.08 -14.38
N GLU A 152 11.80 4.41 -14.12
CA GLU A 152 12.66 5.10 -15.09
C GLU A 152 13.12 4.16 -16.22
N THR A 153 13.32 2.87 -15.92
CA THR A 153 14.03 1.96 -16.82
C THR A 153 13.15 0.93 -17.52
N MET A 154 11.94 0.67 -17.03
CA MET A 154 11.04 -0.34 -17.59
C MET A 154 10.05 0.26 -18.60
N GLY A 155 9.68 -0.51 -19.61
CA GLY A 155 8.67 -0.16 -20.63
C GLY A 155 7.23 -0.47 -20.22
N ILE A 156 7.00 -0.91 -18.99
CA ILE A 156 5.68 -1.23 -18.41
C ILE A 156 5.41 -0.40 -17.16
N PRO A 157 4.14 -0.15 -16.79
CA PRO A 157 3.82 0.54 -15.55
C PRO A 157 4.35 -0.22 -14.33
N VAL A 158 5.00 0.53 -13.44
CA VAL A 158 5.44 0.09 -12.12
C VAL A 158 4.75 0.97 -11.08
N PHE A 159 4.12 0.34 -10.10
CA PHE A 159 3.32 1.02 -9.08
C PHE A 159 3.60 0.40 -7.72
N HIS A 160 3.86 1.23 -6.71
CA HIS A 160 3.96 0.75 -5.34
C HIS A 160 2.64 0.99 -4.58
N ASP A 161 1.95 -0.08 -4.18
CA ASP A 161 0.60 0.02 -3.60
C ASP A 161 0.59 0.71 -2.24
N ASP A 162 1.52 0.33 -1.33
CA ASP A 162 1.57 0.95 0.00
C ASP A 162 1.83 2.46 -0.04
N GLN A 163 2.47 2.95 -1.10
CA GLN A 163 2.69 4.38 -1.30
C GLN A 163 1.48 5.02 -1.97
N HIS A 164 1.29 4.71 -3.25
CA HIS A 164 0.37 5.42 -4.12
C HIS A 164 -1.07 4.95 -3.93
N GLY A 165 -1.30 3.65 -3.71
CA GLY A 165 -2.62 3.09 -3.43
C GLY A 165 -3.20 3.68 -2.15
N THR A 166 -2.42 3.64 -1.06
CA THR A 166 -2.79 4.27 0.22
C THR A 166 -3.07 5.76 0.05
N ALA A 167 -2.21 6.49 -0.66
CA ALA A 167 -2.36 7.92 -0.88
C ALA A 167 -3.66 8.27 -1.64
N ILE A 168 -4.04 7.48 -2.64
CA ILE A 168 -5.29 7.67 -3.40
C ILE A 168 -6.51 7.48 -2.48
N CYS A 169 -6.54 6.40 -1.69
CA CYS A 169 -7.65 6.13 -0.77
C CYS A 169 -7.76 7.18 0.33
N VAL A 170 -6.64 7.56 0.95
CA VAL A 170 -6.58 8.62 1.97
C VAL A 170 -7.05 9.95 1.41
N ALA A 171 -6.59 10.33 0.22
CA ALA A 171 -6.99 11.56 -0.43
C ALA A 171 -8.49 11.58 -0.74
N ALA A 172 -9.06 10.47 -1.22
CA ALA A 172 -10.49 10.34 -1.45
C ALA A 172 -11.30 10.43 -0.15
N ALA A 173 -10.86 9.78 0.92
CA ALA A 173 -11.48 9.84 2.24
C ALA A 173 -11.42 11.26 2.82
N ALA A 174 -10.28 11.94 2.70
CA ALA A 174 -10.08 13.31 3.19
C ALA A 174 -10.97 14.27 2.41
N TYR A 175 -10.98 14.18 1.09
CA TYR A 175 -11.83 15.01 0.23
C TYR A 175 -13.30 14.90 0.59
N ASN A 176 -13.82 13.68 0.76
CA ASN A 176 -15.22 13.47 1.12
C ASN A 176 -15.53 13.88 2.56
N GLY A 177 -14.67 13.52 3.52
CA GLY A 177 -14.85 13.87 4.92
C GLY A 177 -14.83 15.38 5.17
N LEU A 178 -13.88 16.09 4.56
CA LEU A 178 -13.76 17.56 4.68
C LEU A 178 -14.98 18.27 4.11
N ARG A 179 -15.51 17.79 2.98
CA ARG A 179 -16.76 18.31 2.41
C ARG A 179 -17.95 18.11 3.34
N LEU A 180 -18.04 16.97 4.01
CA LEU A 180 -19.13 16.68 4.97
C LEU A 180 -19.08 17.60 6.20
N VAL A 181 -17.89 17.90 6.70
CA VAL A 181 -17.71 18.80 7.86
C VAL A 181 -17.58 20.28 7.47
N GLY A 182 -17.65 20.60 6.17
CA GLY A 182 -17.61 21.97 5.66
C GLY A 182 -16.25 22.67 5.80
N LYS A 183 -15.14 21.91 5.80
CA LYS A 183 -13.78 22.44 5.89
C LYS A 183 -13.08 22.42 4.54
N LYS A 184 -12.21 23.42 4.32
CA LYS A 184 -11.38 23.50 3.12
C LYS A 184 -10.00 22.90 3.38
N VAL A 185 -9.46 22.18 2.41
CA VAL A 185 -8.20 21.44 2.56
C VAL A 185 -7.00 22.37 2.76
N GLU A 186 -7.04 23.57 2.18
CA GLU A 186 -5.99 24.59 2.32
C GLU A 186 -5.93 25.24 3.72
N GLU A 187 -7.02 25.17 4.49
CA GLU A 187 -7.16 25.84 5.79
C GLU A 187 -6.95 24.89 6.99
N ILE A 188 -6.93 23.57 6.76
CA ILE A 188 -6.93 22.57 7.85
C ILE A 188 -5.53 22.33 8.43
N LYS A 189 -5.47 22.03 9.73
CA LYS A 189 -4.27 21.49 10.39
C LYS A 189 -4.23 19.97 10.28
N ILE A 190 -3.16 19.44 9.70
CA ILE A 190 -2.94 18.01 9.50
C ILE A 190 -1.83 17.53 10.43
N VAL A 191 -2.10 16.47 11.17
CA VAL A 191 -1.11 15.80 12.02
C VAL A 191 -0.98 14.35 11.58
N CYS A 192 0.20 13.99 11.12
CA CYS A 192 0.54 12.64 10.71
C CYS A 192 1.34 11.93 11.80
N SER A 193 0.91 10.74 12.20
CA SER A 193 1.73 9.83 12.98
C SER A 193 2.31 8.78 12.04
N GLY A 194 3.64 8.78 11.90
CA GLY A 194 4.36 7.98 10.92
C GLY A 194 5.05 8.85 9.87
N ALA A 195 6.25 8.43 9.47
CA ALA A 195 7.08 9.11 8.48
C ALA A 195 7.68 8.10 7.49
N GLY A 196 6.98 6.98 7.26
CA GLY A 196 7.32 5.96 6.28
C GLY A 196 6.75 6.28 4.89
N ALA A 197 6.91 5.35 3.96
CA ALA A 197 6.57 5.57 2.55
C ALA A 197 5.09 5.92 2.32
N ALA A 198 4.18 5.14 2.92
CA ALA A 198 2.75 5.42 2.88
C ALA A 198 2.41 6.82 3.40
N ALA A 199 2.96 7.20 4.55
CA ALA A 199 2.68 8.49 5.19
C ALA A 199 3.11 9.68 4.33
N LEU A 200 4.34 9.63 3.81
CA LEU A 200 4.87 10.70 2.97
C LEU A 200 4.10 10.81 1.65
N ALA A 201 3.78 9.68 1.00
CA ALA A 201 2.98 9.66 -0.22
C ALA A 201 1.56 10.22 0.01
N CYS A 202 0.91 9.88 1.12
CA CYS A 202 -0.40 10.42 1.48
C CYS A 202 -0.35 11.94 1.67
N LEU A 203 0.66 12.44 2.38
CA LEU A 203 0.83 13.87 2.61
C LEU A 203 1.12 14.63 1.31
N ASP A 204 1.96 14.08 0.43
CA ASP A 204 2.22 14.65 -0.90
C ASP A 204 0.95 14.73 -1.76
N GLN A 205 0.10 13.69 -1.68
CA GLN A 205 -1.18 13.69 -2.39
C GLN A 205 -2.15 14.72 -1.79
N LEU A 206 -2.22 14.87 -0.47
CA LEU A 206 -3.03 15.90 0.20
C LEU A 206 -2.54 17.31 -0.15
N VAL A 207 -1.23 17.54 -0.22
CA VAL A 207 -0.63 18.81 -0.68
C VAL A 207 -1.01 19.08 -2.13
N SER A 208 -0.98 18.05 -2.99
CA SER A 208 -1.41 18.17 -4.39
C SER A 208 -2.90 18.50 -4.54
N LEU A 209 -3.73 18.13 -3.55
CA LEU A 209 -5.13 18.54 -3.46
C LEU A 209 -5.33 19.96 -2.89
N GLY A 210 -4.28 20.61 -2.40
CA GLY A 210 -4.30 21.98 -1.90
C GLY A 210 -3.98 22.13 -0.41
N ALA A 211 -3.67 21.05 0.32
CA ALA A 211 -3.26 21.18 1.72
C ALA A 211 -2.00 22.06 1.85
N SER A 212 -2.05 23.02 2.78
CA SER A 212 -0.89 23.86 3.06
C SER A 212 0.20 23.05 3.74
N LEU A 213 1.41 23.05 3.16
CA LEU A 213 2.59 22.45 3.78
C LEU A 213 2.79 23.00 5.20
N ASP A 214 2.64 24.30 5.41
CA ASP A 214 2.87 24.94 6.71
C ASP A 214 1.92 24.43 7.82
N ASN A 215 0.78 23.86 7.43
CA ASN A 215 -0.21 23.30 8.35
C ASN A 215 -0.03 21.81 8.64
N ILE A 216 1.00 21.17 8.07
CA ILE A 216 1.30 19.74 8.26
C ILE A 216 2.39 19.58 9.32
N LEU A 217 2.11 18.76 10.33
CA LEU A 217 3.10 18.24 11.29
C LEU A 217 3.21 16.73 11.17
N ILE A 218 4.44 16.23 11.08
CA ILE A 218 4.74 14.80 11.13
C ILE A 218 5.36 14.47 12.48
N CYS A 219 4.88 13.40 13.10
CA CYS A 219 5.47 12.78 14.28
C CYS A 219 5.98 11.39 13.94
N ASP A 220 7.29 11.18 14.05
CA ASP A 220 7.91 9.85 13.98
C ASP A 220 8.19 9.30 15.39
N ARG A 221 8.98 8.21 15.45
CA ARG A 221 9.32 7.54 16.72
C ARG A 221 10.10 8.44 17.69
N ASN A 222 10.74 9.51 17.20
CA ASN A 222 11.53 10.43 17.99
C ASN A 222 10.74 11.71 18.37
N GLY A 223 9.47 11.83 17.94
CA GLY A 223 8.64 13.04 18.09
C GLY A 223 8.41 13.83 16.80
N ILE A 224 8.11 15.12 16.92
CA ILE A 224 7.84 16.03 15.80
C ILE A 224 9.09 16.16 14.91
N VAL A 225 8.92 16.06 13.60
CA VAL A 225 9.96 16.30 12.59
C VAL A 225 10.23 17.80 12.49
N THR A 226 11.20 18.30 13.26
CA THR A 226 11.62 19.72 13.24
C THR A 226 12.82 19.95 12.33
N LYS A 227 13.06 21.21 11.92
CA LYS A 227 14.22 21.58 11.07
C LYS A 227 15.57 21.37 11.74
N ASP A 228 15.63 21.44 13.07
CA ASP A 228 16.87 21.31 13.85
C ASP A 228 17.27 19.85 14.13
N ARG A 229 16.55 18.87 13.57
CA ARG A 229 16.88 17.46 13.75
C ARG A 229 18.05 17.04 12.87
N ASP A 230 18.97 16.31 13.49
CA ASP A 230 20.03 15.60 12.78
C ASP A 230 19.46 14.39 12.01
N ASN A 231 20.13 14.01 10.91
CA ASN A 231 19.86 12.81 10.11
C ASN A 231 18.44 12.72 9.49
N LEU A 232 17.86 13.84 9.07
CA LEU A 232 16.67 13.80 8.23
C LEU A 232 17.04 13.34 6.82
N ASP A 233 16.44 12.23 6.37
CA ASP A 233 16.52 11.85 4.96
C ASP A 233 15.82 12.90 4.08
N GLN A 234 16.18 12.91 2.79
CA GLN A 234 15.70 13.92 1.85
C GLN A 234 14.17 13.95 1.75
N PHE A 235 13.49 12.81 1.94
CA PHE A 235 12.05 12.69 1.78
C PHE A 235 11.31 13.30 2.98
N LYS A 236 11.82 13.09 4.20
CA LYS A 236 11.28 13.73 5.43
C LYS A 236 11.60 15.21 5.52
N SER A 237 12.74 15.65 4.98
CA SER A 237 13.23 17.03 5.13
C SER A 237 12.22 18.09 4.65
N ARG A 238 11.43 17.79 3.61
CA ARG A 238 10.37 18.66 3.06
C ARG A 238 9.25 18.97 4.07
N PHE A 239 8.97 18.05 4.97
CA PHE A 239 7.93 18.18 5.99
C PHE A 239 8.45 18.69 7.33
N ALA A 240 9.76 18.97 7.44
CA ALA A 240 10.32 19.53 8.65
C ALA A 240 9.78 20.95 8.92
N ARG A 241 9.39 21.21 10.17
CA ARG A 241 8.83 22.51 10.59
C ARG A 241 9.69 23.19 11.64
N ASP A 242 9.64 24.52 11.65
CA ASP A 242 10.27 25.35 12.67
C ASP A 242 9.29 25.56 13.82
N VAL A 243 9.20 24.55 14.69
CA VAL A 243 8.28 24.48 15.82
C VAL A 243 8.99 23.89 17.02
N ALA A 244 8.46 24.14 18.23
CA ALA A 244 8.99 23.55 19.44
C ALA A 244 9.06 22.01 19.34
N PRO A 245 10.16 21.39 19.79
CA PRO A 245 10.24 19.95 19.84
C PRO A 245 9.17 19.39 20.79
N GLY A 246 8.71 18.18 20.51
CA GLY A 246 7.64 17.55 21.27
C GLY A 246 7.22 16.23 20.64
N GLY A 247 6.15 15.65 21.16
CA GLY A 247 5.55 14.42 20.66
C GLY A 247 4.19 14.64 20.00
N LEU A 248 3.52 13.52 19.72
CA LEU A 248 2.18 13.52 19.15
C LEU A 248 1.17 14.28 20.02
N GLU A 249 1.31 14.21 21.36
CA GLU A 249 0.46 14.95 22.29
C GLU A 249 0.44 16.46 22.02
N GLN A 250 1.59 17.07 21.72
CA GLN A 250 1.69 18.50 21.47
C GLN A 250 1.26 18.83 20.04
N ALA A 251 1.60 17.98 19.07
CA ALA A 251 1.27 18.21 17.67
C ALA A 251 -0.24 18.25 17.40
N ILE A 252 -0.98 17.32 18.04
CA ILE A 252 -2.39 17.01 17.76
C ILE A 252 -3.38 18.11 18.20
N GLU A 253 -2.95 19.04 19.04
CA GLU A 253 -3.81 20.10 19.55
C GLU A 253 -4.37 20.95 18.40
N GLY A 254 -5.70 21.04 18.34
CA GLY A 254 -6.41 21.76 17.27
C GLY A 254 -6.26 21.14 15.87
N ALA A 255 -5.79 19.88 15.75
CA ALA A 255 -5.72 19.22 14.44
C ALA A 255 -7.13 18.95 13.89
N ASP A 256 -7.34 19.24 12.61
CA ASP A 256 -8.57 18.95 11.89
C ASP A 256 -8.56 17.55 11.27
N LEU A 257 -7.36 17.08 10.91
CA LEU A 257 -7.14 15.74 10.34
C LEU A 257 -5.98 15.08 11.08
N PHE A 258 -6.24 13.91 11.64
CA PHE A 258 -5.21 12.97 12.08
C PHE A 258 -5.04 11.88 11.04
N LEU A 259 -3.81 11.70 10.55
CA LEU A 259 -3.41 10.62 9.66
C LEU A 259 -2.48 9.67 10.41
N GLY A 260 -3.00 8.53 10.82
CA GLY A 260 -2.26 7.45 11.44
C GLY A 260 -1.80 6.44 10.40
N LEU A 261 -0.48 6.37 10.20
CA LEU A 261 0.22 5.36 9.40
C LEU A 261 1.47 4.92 10.18
N SER A 262 1.27 4.55 11.45
CA SER A 262 2.34 4.21 12.38
C SER A 262 2.15 2.86 13.04
N GLY A 263 1.56 2.82 14.23
CA GLY A 263 1.47 1.62 15.04
C GLY A 263 0.31 1.62 16.03
N PRO A 264 0.04 0.46 16.65
CA PRO A 264 -1.14 0.25 17.46
C PRO A 264 -1.17 1.13 18.71
N GLY A 265 -2.33 1.76 18.98
CA GLY A 265 -2.55 2.51 20.22
C GLY A 265 -1.70 3.79 20.36
N THR A 266 -1.14 4.31 19.27
CA THR A 266 -0.29 5.51 19.27
C THR A 266 -1.08 6.79 19.57
N LEU A 267 -2.36 6.89 19.16
CA LEU A 267 -3.22 8.02 19.48
C LEU A 267 -4.02 7.72 20.75
N LYS A 268 -3.75 8.44 21.84
CA LYS A 268 -4.47 8.29 23.10
C LYS A 268 -5.81 9.04 23.09
N PRO A 269 -6.86 8.53 23.76
CA PRO A 269 -8.16 9.21 23.81
C PRO A 269 -8.08 10.65 24.35
N GLU A 270 -7.28 10.88 25.39
CA GLU A 270 -7.06 12.22 25.98
C GLU A 270 -6.39 13.20 25.01
N TRP A 271 -5.70 12.71 23.97
CA TRP A 271 -5.09 13.52 22.93
C TRP A 271 -6.06 13.78 21.79
N ALA A 272 -6.82 12.76 21.36
CA ALA A 272 -7.89 12.93 20.39
C ALA A 272 -8.94 13.96 20.86
N ALA A 273 -9.20 14.03 22.18
CA ALA A 273 -10.06 15.03 22.79
C ALA A 273 -9.61 16.49 22.49
N LYS A 274 -8.31 16.72 22.26
CA LYS A 274 -7.72 18.05 22.01
C LYS A 274 -7.76 18.50 20.54
N MET A 275 -8.23 17.65 19.62
CA MET A 275 -8.35 17.99 18.20
C MET A 275 -9.39 19.11 17.95
N ALA A 276 -9.41 19.71 16.76
CA ALA A 276 -10.43 20.70 16.38
C ALA A 276 -11.84 20.07 16.30
N ARG A 277 -12.91 20.87 16.36
CA ARG A 277 -14.31 20.42 16.21
C ARG A 277 -14.53 19.69 14.86
N ASP A 278 -15.37 18.67 14.82
CA ASP A 278 -15.69 17.87 13.63
C ASP A 278 -14.41 17.36 12.88
N PRO A 279 -13.50 16.62 13.56
CA PRO A 279 -12.22 16.22 13.00
C PRO A 279 -12.37 14.95 12.16
N LEU A 280 -11.41 14.75 11.26
CA LEU A 280 -11.21 13.48 10.58
C LEU A 280 -10.12 12.71 11.30
N ILE A 281 -10.44 11.52 11.81
CA ILE A 281 -9.48 10.62 12.45
C ILE A 281 -9.32 9.39 11.54
N MET A 282 -8.22 9.35 10.79
CA MET A 282 -7.84 8.20 9.96
C MET A 282 -6.79 7.39 10.70
N ALA A 283 -7.20 6.32 11.40
CA ALA A 283 -6.30 5.44 12.15
C ALA A 283 -6.06 4.15 11.35
N LEU A 284 -5.07 4.17 10.46
CA LEU A 284 -4.93 3.21 9.37
C LEU A 284 -3.89 2.11 9.66
N ALA A 285 -3.26 2.09 10.83
CA ALA A 285 -2.37 0.99 11.21
C ALA A 285 -3.11 -0.37 11.22
N ASN A 286 -2.44 -1.39 10.68
CA ASN A 286 -2.92 -2.76 10.62
C ASN A 286 -2.00 -3.70 11.40
N PRO A 287 -2.53 -4.76 12.05
CA PRO A 287 -3.95 -5.12 12.16
C PRO A 287 -4.72 -4.34 13.24
N THR A 288 -4.00 -3.58 14.07
CA THR A 288 -4.57 -2.81 15.18
C THR A 288 -4.31 -1.33 14.96
N PRO A 289 -5.35 -0.47 14.93
CA PRO A 289 -5.22 0.95 14.60
C PRO A 289 -4.56 1.76 15.72
N GLU A 290 -4.16 3.00 15.40
CA GLU A 290 -3.60 3.97 16.34
C GLU A 290 -4.56 4.31 17.48
N ILE A 291 -5.86 4.27 17.21
CA ILE A 291 -6.94 4.36 18.19
C ILE A 291 -8.11 3.51 17.70
N LEU A 292 -8.77 2.77 18.60
CA LEU A 292 -9.98 2.04 18.24
C LEU A 292 -11.15 3.01 18.01
N PRO A 293 -12.03 2.76 17.03
CA PRO A 293 -13.17 3.64 16.78
C PRO A 293 -14.06 3.89 18.00
N GLU A 294 -14.22 2.90 18.88
CA GLU A 294 -15.00 3.02 20.12
C GLU A 294 -14.36 4.03 21.07
N GLU A 295 -13.04 3.99 21.21
CA GLU A 295 -12.32 4.90 22.10
C GLU A 295 -12.28 6.32 21.53
N ALA A 296 -12.09 6.46 20.22
CA ALA A 296 -12.17 7.76 19.55
C ALA A 296 -13.57 8.41 19.71
N ARG A 297 -14.66 7.64 19.51
CA ARG A 297 -16.04 8.14 19.65
C ARG A 297 -16.39 8.57 21.07
N LYS A 298 -15.82 7.94 22.11
CA LYS A 298 -16.07 8.32 23.51
C LYS A 298 -15.62 9.75 23.79
N VAL A 299 -14.49 10.16 23.22
CA VAL A 299 -13.89 11.48 23.49
C VAL A 299 -14.22 12.50 22.41
N ARG A 300 -14.45 12.06 21.16
CA ARG A 300 -14.79 12.88 19.99
C ARG A 300 -16.00 12.30 19.25
N PRO A 301 -17.21 12.42 19.81
CA PRO A 301 -18.42 11.89 19.18
C PRO A 301 -18.76 12.56 17.83
N ASP A 302 -18.18 13.74 17.58
CA ASP A 302 -18.29 14.53 16.35
C ASP A 302 -17.26 14.14 15.27
N ALA A 303 -16.35 13.21 15.55
CA ALA A 303 -15.32 12.80 14.60
C ALA A 303 -15.86 11.89 13.49
N ILE A 304 -15.41 12.14 12.26
CA ILE A 304 -15.45 11.14 11.19
C ILE A 304 -14.24 10.23 11.38
N ILE A 305 -14.48 8.95 11.60
CA ILE A 305 -13.43 7.96 11.88
C ILE A 305 -13.34 6.98 10.73
N ALA A 306 -12.11 6.71 10.28
CA ALA A 306 -11.76 5.73 9.25
C ALA A 306 -10.63 4.83 9.75
N THR A 307 -10.62 3.57 9.31
CA THR A 307 -9.57 2.58 9.63
C THR A 307 -9.22 1.74 8.41
N GLY A 308 -8.10 1.01 8.45
CA GLY A 308 -7.77 0.03 7.41
C GLY A 308 -8.59 -1.28 7.45
N ARG A 309 -9.47 -1.44 8.43
CA ARG A 309 -10.16 -2.70 8.70
C ARG A 309 -11.56 -2.75 8.08
N SER A 310 -11.91 -3.93 7.56
CA SER A 310 -13.19 -4.19 6.90
C SER A 310 -14.36 -4.43 7.86
N ASP A 311 -14.09 -4.66 9.15
CA ASP A 311 -15.12 -4.85 10.17
C ASP A 311 -15.64 -3.54 10.79
N TYR A 312 -15.05 -2.39 10.41
CA TYR A 312 -15.53 -1.06 10.79
C TYR A 312 -16.09 -0.28 9.59
N PRO A 313 -17.00 0.69 9.82
CA PRO A 313 -17.38 1.65 8.80
C PRO A 313 -16.19 2.47 8.29
N ASN A 314 -16.28 3.00 7.07
CA ASN A 314 -15.26 3.83 6.44
C ASN A 314 -13.88 3.15 6.37
N GLN A 315 -13.84 1.95 5.79
CA GLN A 315 -12.58 1.31 5.45
C GLN A 315 -11.83 2.15 4.41
N VAL A 316 -10.59 2.50 4.71
CA VAL A 316 -9.65 3.23 3.83
C VAL A 316 -8.47 2.34 3.51
#